data_AF-W0Q2B2-F1
#
_entry.id   AF-W0Q2B2-F1
#
_cell.length_a   1.000
_cell.length_b   1.000
_cell.length_c   1.000
_cell.angle_alpha   90.00
_cell.angle_beta   90.00
_cell.angle_gamma   90.00
#
_symmetry.space_group_name_H-M   'P 1'
#
loop_
_entity.id
_entity.type
_entity.pdbx_description
1 polymer ?
#
loop_
_entity_poly.entity_id
_entity_poly.type
_entity_poly.pdbx_seq_one_letter_code
_entity_poly.pdbx_strand_id
1 'polypeptide(L)'
;MAFCAFTSRAIGGVGLIIVEMTNIDPNGRITPNCLGLWNDKFDTIELHAAHGYLIQQFYSPKSNKRTDEYGKDPMLFGEQVIKAAKDVMPAEMPLIVRISAQEYGKDGFDSDYGVEVAKRFVAAGADVLDVVVAVMAYYTQATTRNFTQVIKFILRKKSKKRPLYL
;
A
#
# COMPACT_ATOMS: atom_id res chain seq x y z
N MET A 1 10.00 22.82 6.14
CA MET A 1 11.03 21.76 5.97
C MET A 1 10.76 20.88 4.74
N ALA A 2 9.51 20.48 4.48
CA ALA A 2 9.13 19.63 3.33
C ALA A 2 9.55 20.18 1.94
N PHE A 3 9.43 21.49 1.67
CA PHE A 3 9.74 22.08 0.36
C PHE A 3 11.18 21.81 -0.09
N CYS A 4 12.18 22.17 0.72
CA CYS A 4 13.59 21.97 0.39
C CYS A 4 13.95 20.48 0.29
N ALA A 5 13.26 19.64 1.06
CA ALA A 5 13.47 18.20 1.02
C ALA A 5 13.03 17.59 -0.31
N PHE A 6 11.81 17.84 -0.78
CA PHE A 6 11.33 17.25 -2.04
C PHE A 6 12.00 17.88 -3.28
N THR A 7 12.22 19.20 -3.30
CA THR A 7 12.84 19.87 -4.45
C THR A 7 14.28 19.41 -4.69
N SER A 8 15.05 19.18 -3.64
CA SER A 8 16.41 18.63 -3.77
C SER A 8 16.43 17.23 -4.39
N ARG A 9 15.46 16.37 -4.07
CA ARG A 9 15.33 15.05 -4.73
C ARG A 9 14.86 15.21 -6.18
N ALA A 10 13.97 16.16 -6.46
CA ALA A 10 13.48 16.43 -7.81
C ALA A 10 14.60 16.92 -8.74
N ILE A 11 15.40 17.88 -8.28
CA ILE A 11 16.59 18.35 -9.01
C ILE A 11 17.60 17.21 -9.22
N GLY A 12 17.64 16.24 -8.31
CA GLY A 12 18.44 15.02 -8.43
C GLY A 12 18.03 14.05 -9.55
N GLY A 13 16.94 14.33 -10.29
CA GLY A 13 16.57 13.60 -11.50
C GLY A 13 15.80 12.29 -11.28
N VAL A 14 15.18 12.10 -10.11
CA VAL A 14 14.33 10.92 -9.87
C VAL A 14 13.02 11.01 -10.67
N GLY A 15 12.57 9.89 -11.25
CA GLY A 15 11.37 9.85 -12.09
C GLY A 15 10.04 9.87 -11.33
N LEU A 16 10.05 9.62 -10.01
CA LEU A 16 8.88 9.66 -9.13
C LEU A 16 9.32 10.05 -7.71
N ILE A 17 8.57 10.97 -7.08
CA ILE A 17 8.70 11.31 -5.66
C ILE A 17 7.36 11.00 -5.00
N ILE A 18 7.38 10.10 -4.02
CA ILE A 18 6.25 9.83 -3.16
C ILE A 18 6.43 10.70 -1.91
N VAL A 19 5.49 11.62 -1.69
CA VAL A 19 5.46 12.46 -0.49
C VAL A 19 5.20 11.57 0.73
N GLU A 20 5.73 11.96 1.88
CA GLU A 20 5.55 11.23 3.13
C GLU A 20 4.07 11.03 3.50
N MET A 21 3.81 10.05 4.39
CA MET A 21 2.47 9.63 4.78
C MET A 21 1.60 10.84 5.17
N THR A 22 0.62 11.12 4.31
CA THR A 22 -0.24 12.28 4.42
C THR A 22 -1.62 11.82 4.90
N ASN A 23 -2.05 12.34 6.04
CA ASN A 23 -3.25 11.86 6.74
C ASN A 23 -4.50 12.45 6.11
N ILE A 24 -5.52 11.60 5.95
CA ILE A 24 -6.84 11.98 5.45
C ILE A 24 -7.77 12.49 6.57
N ASP A 25 -7.40 12.26 7.84
CA ASP A 25 -8.13 12.70 9.04
C ASP A 25 -7.15 13.18 10.13
N PRO A 26 -7.47 14.26 10.87
CA PRO A 26 -6.61 14.77 11.95
C PRO A 26 -6.30 13.75 13.07
N ASN A 27 -7.19 12.79 13.33
CA ASN A 27 -7.04 11.71 14.32
C ASN A 27 -6.22 10.52 13.79
N GLY A 28 -6.02 10.42 12.47
CA GLY A 28 -5.18 9.39 11.86
C GLY A 28 -3.68 9.63 11.96
N ARG A 29 -3.26 10.81 12.46
CA ARG A 29 -1.86 11.24 12.51
C ARG A 29 -1.03 10.42 13.49
N ILE A 30 0.15 9.99 13.03
CA ILE A 30 1.16 9.32 13.88
C ILE A 30 1.76 10.32 14.90
N THR A 31 2.00 11.56 14.47
CA THR A 31 2.50 12.64 15.31
C THR A 31 1.79 13.96 14.98
N PRO A 32 1.78 14.97 15.88
CA PRO A 32 1.12 16.25 15.61
C PRO A 32 1.61 16.97 14.34
N ASN A 33 2.85 16.67 13.91
CA ASN A 33 3.50 17.30 12.75
C ASN A 33 3.28 16.56 11.43
N CYS A 34 2.50 15.47 11.41
CA CYS A 34 2.23 14.75 10.17
C CYS A 34 1.45 15.61 9.18
N LEU A 35 1.82 15.48 7.90
CA LEU A 35 1.18 16.18 6.77
C LEU A 35 -0.27 15.70 6.63
N GLY A 36 -1.17 16.57 6.17
CA GLY A 36 -2.55 16.19 5.82
C GLY A 36 -2.92 16.69 4.43
N LEU A 37 -3.81 15.95 3.77
CA LEU A 37 -4.10 16.11 2.34
C LEU A 37 -5.40 16.92 2.23
N TRP A 38 -5.28 18.19 1.87
CA TRP A 38 -6.42 19.11 1.71
C TRP A 38 -6.33 19.93 0.41
N ASN A 39 -5.48 19.53 -0.55
CA ASN A 39 -5.37 20.19 -1.87
C ASN A 39 -4.99 19.23 -3.02
N ASP A 40 -5.30 19.67 -4.24
CA ASP A 40 -5.63 18.80 -5.39
C ASP A 40 -4.53 18.67 -6.46
N LYS A 41 -3.24 18.62 -6.09
CA LYS A 41 -2.13 18.67 -7.08
C LYS A 41 -1.14 17.51 -6.98
N PHE A 42 -1.64 16.28 -7.14
CA PHE A 42 -0.82 15.08 -7.22
C PHE A 42 -1.15 14.24 -8.44
N ASP A 43 -0.14 13.66 -9.08
CA ASP A 43 -0.29 12.80 -10.27
C ASP A 43 -0.62 11.34 -9.90
N THR A 44 -0.48 10.96 -8.64
CA THR A 44 -0.78 9.62 -8.12
C THR A 44 -1.07 9.66 -6.61
N ILE A 45 -1.75 8.63 -6.12
CA ILE A 45 -2.04 8.42 -4.69
C ILE A 45 -1.45 7.07 -4.28
N GLU A 46 -0.78 7.04 -3.14
CA GLU A 46 -0.39 5.80 -2.46
C GLU A 46 -1.26 5.59 -1.21
N LEU A 47 -2.05 4.50 -1.19
CA LEU A 47 -2.74 4.05 0.02
C LEU A 47 -1.78 3.27 0.91
N HIS A 48 -1.60 3.73 2.14
CA HIS A 48 -0.72 3.07 3.08
C HIS A 48 -1.45 1.95 3.83
N ALA A 49 -1.28 0.72 3.34
CA ALA A 49 -1.80 -0.51 3.95
C ALA A 49 -0.67 -1.38 4.51
N ALA A 50 0.32 -0.78 5.18
CA ALA A 50 1.51 -1.47 5.68
C ALA A 50 1.96 -0.94 7.05
N HIS A 51 3.08 -1.44 7.56
CA HIS A 51 3.71 -1.08 8.84
C HIS A 51 2.82 -1.14 10.10
N GLY A 52 1.74 -1.92 10.08
CA GLY A 52 0.84 -2.10 11.23
C GLY A 52 -0.14 -0.95 11.46
N TYR A 53 -0.32 -0.07 10.46
CA TYR A 53 -1.39 0.93 10.47
C TYR A 53 -2.75 0.32 10.15
N LEU A 54 -3.79 1.15 10.16
CA LEU A 54 -5.20 0.74 10.16
C LEU A 54 -5.52 -0.39 9.18
N ILE A 55 -5.26 -0.23 7.88
CA ILE A 55 -5.62 -1.26 6.90
C ILE A 55 -4.88 -2.58 7.17
N GLN A 56 -3.60 -2.52 7.59
CA GLN A 56 -2.86 -3.71 8.00
C GLN A 56 -3.41 -4.34 9.28
N GLN A 57 -3.89 -3.54 10.24
CA GLN A 57 -4.50 -4.08 11.45
C GLN A 57 -5.74 -4.92 11.13
N PHE A 58 -6.48 -4.59 10.06
CA PHE A 58 -7.62 -5.37 9.60
C PHE A 58 -7.21 -6.68 8.94
N TYR A 59 -6.27 -6.67 7.99
CA TYR A 59 -5.89 -7.91 7.32
C TYR A 59 -4.86 -8.75 8.10
N SER A 60 -4.26 -8.23 9.17
CA SER A 60 -3.33 -8.98 10.02
C SER A 60 -4.08 -9.90 10.99
N PRO A 61 -3.85 -11.23 10.94
CA PRO A 61 -4.39 -12.15 11.93
C PRO A 61 -3.89 -11.85 13.35
N LYS A 62 -2.72 -11.19 13.49
CA LYS A 62 -2.14 -10.81 14.78
C LYS A 62 -2.99 -9.76 15.49
N SER A 63 -3.43 -8.75 14.75
CA SER A 63 -4.15 -7.60 15.28
C SER A 63 -5.67 -7.73 15.20
N ASN A 64 -6.21 -8.31 14.13
CA ASN A 64 -7.64 -8.46 13.95
C ASN A 64 -8.17 -9.68 14.70
N LYS A 65 -8.84 -9.44 15.83
CA LYS A 65 -9.55 -10.47 16.61
C LYS A 65 -11.07 -10.28 16.58
N ARG A 66 -11.58 -9.55 15.59
CA ARG A 66 -13.01 -9.27 15.46
C ARG A 66 -13.78 -10.53 15.09
N THR A 67 -15.08 -10.52 15.35
CA THR A 67 -16.01 -11.62 15.05
C THR A 67 -17.10 -11.24 14.05
N ASP A 68 -17.10 -9.99 13.59
CA ASP A 68 -18.01 -9.47 12.58
C ASP A 68 -17.54 -9.80 11.15
N GLU A 69 -18.16 -9.20 10.14
CA GLU A 69 -17.82 -9.43 8.74
C GLU A 69 -16.35 -9.11 8.42
N TYR A 70 -15.78 -8.09 9.06
CA TYR A 70 -14.37 -7.70 8.91
C TYR A 70 -13.40 -8.64 9.65
N GLY A 71 -13.86 -9.41 10.62
CA GLY A 71 -13.10 -10.51 11.23
C GLY A 71 -13.17 -11.80 10.42
N LYS A 72 -14.33 -12.06 9.79
CA LYS A 72 -14.56 -13.23 8.93
C LYS A 72 -13.87 -13.10 7.57
N ASP A 73 -13.80 -11.88 7.03
CA ASP A 73 -13.04 -11.52 5.86
C ASP A 73 -12.05 -10.37 6.17
N PRO A 74 -10.82 -10.68 6.60
CA PRO A 74 -9.83 -9.69 7.01
C PRO A 74 -9.42 -8.69 5.91
N MET A 75 -9.52 -9.06 4.63
CA MET A 75 -9.14 -8.17 3.53
C MET A 75 -10.27 -7.26 3.06
N LEU A 76 -11.52 -7.54 3.47
CA LEU A 76 -12.71 -6.82 3.01
C LEU A 76 -12.59 -5.31 3.21
N PHE A 77 -12.11 -4.88 4.38
CA PHE A 77 -11.93 -3.47 4.69
C PHE A 77 -10.96 -2.80 3.71
N GLY A 78 -9.80 -3.42 3.46
CA GLY A 78 -8.82 -2.90 2.50
C GLY A 78 -9.37 -2.82 1.08
N GLU A 79 -10.14 -3.82 0.64
CA GLU A 79 -10.79 -3.80 -0.67
C GLU A 79 -11.83 -2.68 -0.79
N GLN A 80 -12.63 -2.45 0.25
CA GLN A 80 -13.61 -1.35 0.28
C GLN A 80 -12.92 0.00 0.17
N VAL A 81 -11.81 0.20 0.89
CA VAL A 81 -11.03 1.45 0.82
C VAL A 81 -10.44 1.65 -0.58
N ILE A 82 -9.88 0.61 -1.20
CA ILE A 82 -9.32 0.69 -2.56
C ILE A 82 -10.41 1.05 -3.58
N LYS A 83 -11.58 0.41 -3.51
CA LYS A 83 -12.71 0.69 -4.39
C LYS A 83 -13.22 2.12 -4.21
N ALA A 84 -13.44 2.53 -2.96
CA ALA A 84 -13.88 3.89 -2.66
C ALA A 84 -12.89 4.95 -3.15
N ALA A 85 -11.57 4.70 -3.06
CA ALA A 85 -10.56 5.57 -3.63
C ALA A 85 -10.66 5.61 -5.17
N LYS A 86 -10.73 4.46 -5.85
CA LYS A 86 -10.86 4.40 -7.31
C LYS A 86 -12.15 5.04 -7.83
N ASP A 87 -13.23 5.04 -7.06
CA ASP A 87 -14.52 5.63 -7.45
C ASP A 87 -14.47 7.17 -7.52
N VAL A 88 -13.57 7.81 -6.76
CA VAL A 88 -13.42 9.28 -6.74
C VAL A 88 -12.17 9.77 -7.46
N MET A 89 -11.20 8.88 -7.72
CA MET A 89 -9.99 9.21 -8.47
C MET A 89 -10.26 9.33 -9.98
N PRO A 90 -9.53 10.21 -10.69
CA PRO A 90 -9.52 10.18 -12.15
C PRO A 90 -9.14 8.79 -12.67
N ALA A 91 -9.81 8.31 -13.73
CA ALA A 91 -9.66 6.94 -14.22
C ALA A 91 -8.21 6.62 -14.66
N GLU A 92 -7.51 7.63 -15.17
CA GLU A 92 -6.15 7.57 -15.69
C GLU A 92 -5.10 7.67 -14.57
N MET A 93 -5.48 8.12 -13.38
CA MET A 93 -4.58 8.26 -12.24
C MET A 93 -4.26 6.88 -11.65
N PRO A 94 -2.98 6.46 -11.59
CA PRO A 94 -2.62 5.18 -11.01
C PRO A 94 -2.79 5.21 -9.49
N LEU A 95 -3.41 4.17 -8.95
CA LEU A 95 -3.48 3.93 -7.51
C LEU A 95 -2.37 2.97 -7.08
N ILE A 96 -1.46 3.45 -6.24
CA ILE A 96 -0.43 2.65 -5.60
C ILE A 96 -0.99 2.18 -4.25
N VAL A 97 -0.79 0.91 -3.89
CA VAL A 97 -1.12 0.41 -2.55
C VAL A 97 0.12 -0.18 -1.93
N ARG A 98 0.53 0.37 -0.78
CA ARG A 98 1.68 -0.12 -0.04
C ARG A 98 1.26 -1.23 0.90
N ILE A 99 1.81 -2.43 0.75
CA ILE A 99 1.46 -3.61 1.56
C ILE A 99 2.67 -4.21 2.26
N SER A 100 2.42 -4.84 3.40
CA SER A 100 3.41 -5.67 4.08
C SER A 100 3.44 -7.08 3.48
N ALA A 101 4.61 -7.50 3.00
CA ALA A 101 4.83 -8.84 2.42
C ALA A 101 4.63 -9.95 3.45
N GLN A 102 5.03 -9.71 4.69
CA GLN A 102 4.89 -10.62 5.83
C GLN A 102 5.03 -9.85 7.14
N GLU A 103 4.57 -10.45 8.23
CA GLU A 103 4.77 -9.99 9.60
C GLU A 103 5.65 -10.97 10.36
N TYR A 104 6.76 -10.47 10.90
CA TYR A 104 7.60 -11.27 11.79
C TYR A 104 7.03 -11.30 13.21
N GLY A 105 7.36 -12.39 13.91
CA GLY A 105 7.02 -12.61 15.31
C GLY A 105 5.83 -13.54 15.50
N LYS A 106 5.51 -13.79 16.77
CA LYS A 106 4.42 -14.69 17.15
C LYS A 106 3.08 -14.18 16.60
N ASP A 107 2.32 -15.09 16.01
CA ASP A 107 0.99 -14.87 15.42
C ASP A 107 0.95 -13.90 14.22
N GLY A 108 2.10 -13.58 13.61
CA GLY A 108 2.19 -12.85 12.34
C GLY A 108 1.88 -13.73 11.12
N PHE A 109 1.61 -13.10 9.97
CA PHE A 109 1.35 -13.81 8.71
C PHE A 109 2.62 -13.95 7.84
N ASP A 110 2.66 -15.02 7.04
CA ASP A 110 3.79 -15.34 6.17
C ASP A 110 3.68 -14.71 4.76
N SER A 111 4.69 -14.95 3.92
CA SER A 111 4.70 -14.42 2.56
C SER A 111 3.58 -14.95 1.67
N ASP A 112 3.08 -16.16 1.91
CA ASP A 112 2.02 -16.74 1.09
C ASP A 112 0.69 -16.03 1.37
N TYR A 113 0.40 -15.75 2.64
CA TYR A 113 -0.70 -14.87 3.03
C TYR A 113 -0.54 -13.47 2.42
N GLY A 114 0.68 -12.91 2.43
CA GLY A 114 0.98 -11.63 1.78
C GLY A 114 0.70 -11.63 0.28
N VAL A 115 0.93 -12.75 -0.42
CA VAL A 115 0.55 -12.92 -1.84
C VAL A 115 -0.97 -12.91 -2.02
N GLU A 116 -1.74 -13.51 -1.11
CA GLU A 116 -3.20 -13.46 -1.16
C GLU A 116 -3.74 -12.04 -0.94
N VAL A 117 -3.18 -11.29 0.02
CA VAL A 117 -3.48 -9.86 0.20
C VAL A 117 -3.20 -9.08 -1.09
N ALA A 118 -2.02 -9.29 -1.69
CA ALA A 118 -1.63 -8.65 -2.95
C ALA A 118 -2.62 -8.94 -4.08
N LYS A 119 -3.02 -10.20 -4.26
CA LYS A 119 -3.99 -10.60 -5.30
C LYS A 119 -5.34 -9.91 -5.10
N ARG A 120 -5.84 -9.88 -3.86
CA ARG A 120 -7.11 -9.26 -3.52
C ARG A 120 -7.10 -7.75 -3.77
N PHE A 121 -6.04 -7.06 -3.36
CA PHE A 121 -5.93 -5.62 -3.57
C PHE A 121 -5.76 -5.26 -5.06
N VAL A 122 -5.04 -6.07 -5.83
CA VAL A 122 -4.96 -5.94 -7.30
C VAL A 122 -6.31 -6.16 -7.97
N ALA A 123 -7.11 -7.12 -7.47
CA ALA A 123 -8.47 -7.37 -7.95
C ALA A 123 -9.44 -6.24 -7.57
N ALA A 124 -9.24 -5.60 -6.41
CA ALA A 124 -10.06 -4.49 -5.93
C ALA A 124 -9.80 -3.17 -6.67
N GLY A 125 -8.64 -3.00 -7.31
CA GLY A 125 -8.35 -1.81 -8.12
C GLY A 125 -6.93 -1.26 -8.03
N ALA A 126 -6.04 -1.87 -7.24
CA ALA A 126 -4.64 -1.43 -7.18
C ALA A 126 -3.94 -1.58 -8.55
N ASP A 127 -3.34 -0.49 -9.02
CA ASP A 127 -2.58 -0.46 -10.27
C ASP A 127 -1.12 -0.88 -10.04
N VAL A 128 -0.54 -0.46 -8.92
CA VAL A 128 0.82 -0.79 -8.49
C VAL A 128 0.79 -1.22 -7.02
N LEU A 129 1.61 -2.20 -6.66
CA LEU A 129 1.87 -2.56 -5.26
C LEU A 129 3.27 -2.10 -4.87
N ASP A 130 3.35 -1.22 -3.87
CA ASP A 130 4.61 -0.98 -3.14
C ASP A 130 4.72 -2.04 -2.05
N VAL A 131 5.77 -2.86 -2.07
CA VAL A 131 5.86 -4.02 -1.20
C VAL A 131 7.02 -3.88 -0.25
N VAL A 132 6.67 -3.82 1.02
CA VAL A 132 7.61 -3.66 2.12
C VAL A 132 7.56 -4.86 3.04
N VAL A 133 8.63 -5.11 3.76
CA VAL A 133 8.62 -6.11 4.82
C VAL A 133 8.37 -5.36 6.13
N ALA A 134 7.31 -5.74 6.86
CA ALA A 134 7.00 -5.08 8.12
C ALA A 134 8.08 -5.37 9.15
N VAL A 135 8.85 -4.36 9.53
CA VAL A 135 9.66 -4.40 10.75
C VAL A 135 8.74 -4.10 11.93
N MET A 136 7.90 -5.07 12.28
CA MET A 136 7.24 -5.14 13.59
C MET A 136 7.96 -6.16 14.49
N ALA A 137 9.30 -6.20 14.39
CA ALA A 137 10.23 -6.77 15.36
C ALA A 137 11.67 -6.41 14.89
N TYR A 138 12.45 -5.80 15.79
CA TYR A 138 13.91 -5.62 15.82
C TYR A 138 14.74 -6.02 14.57
N TYR A 139 15.44 -5.03 14.01
CA TYR A 139 16.72 -5.09 13.28
C TYR A 139 17.22 -6.49 12.87
N THR A 140 17.00 -6.91 11.63
CA THR A 140 17.91 -7.82 10.89
C THR A 140 17.54 -7.92 9.41
N GLN A 141 18.55 -7.80 8.54
CA GLN A 141 18.45 -7.96 7.09
C GLN A 141 18.21 -9.42 6.71
N ALA A 142 17.29 -9.71 5.77
CA ALA A 142 17.50 -10.65 4.66
C ALA A 142 16.26 -10.83 3.74
N THR A 143 16.51 -10.57 2.44
CA THR A 143 15.99 -11.23 1.22
C THR A 143 14.52 -11.06 0.75
N THR A 144 14.36 -10.17 -0.23
CA THR A 144 13.18 -9.93 -1.12
C THR A 144 13.14 -10.78 -2.40
N ARG A 145 13.91 -11.89 -2.49
CA ARG A 145 14.14 -12.59 -3.77
C ARG A 145 12.93 -13.33 -4.34
N ASN A 146 12.06 -13.91 -3.51
CA ASN A 146 10.93 -14.72 -4.00
C ASN A 146 9.69 -13.88 -4.34
N PHE A 147 9.42 -12.80 -3.60
CA PHE A 147 8.21 -12.00 -3.79
C PHE A 147 8.24 -11.15 -5.07
N THR A 148 9.42 -10.63 -5.43
CA THR A 148 9.62 -9.85 -6.67
C THR A 148 9.26 -10.65 -7.93
N GLN A 149 9.49 -11.96 -7.93
CA GLN A 149 9.16 -12.83 -9.08
C GLN A 149 7.66 -13.02 -9.24
N VAL A 150 6.92 -13.14 -8.13
CA VAL A 150 5.46 -13.28 -8.13
C VAL A 150 4.78 -11.98 -8.57
N ILE A 151 5.26 -10.82 -8.08
CA ILE A 151 4.76 -9.51 -8.55
C ILE A 151 5.04 -9.31 -10.03
N LYS A 152 6.26 -9.60 -10.51
CA LYS A 152 6.58 -9.52 -11.94
C LYS A 152 5.67 -10.42 -12.78
N PHE A 153 5.31 -11.60 -12.29
CA PHE A 153 4.36 -12.49 -12.95
C PHE A 153 2.93 -11.92 -13.01
N ILE A 154 2.45 -11.33 -11.92
CA ILE A 154 1.11 -10.70 -11.83
C ILE A 154 1.05 -9.45 -12.73
N LEU A 155 2.06 -8.57 -12.68
CA LEU A 155 2.15 -7.37 -13.51
C LEU A 155 2.27 -7.72 -15.01
N ARG A 156 3.02 -8.78 -15.35
CA ARG A 156 3.14 -9.27 -16.74
C ARG A 156 1.82 -9.83 -17.29
N LYS A 157 0.93 -10.36 -16.44
CA LYS A 157 -0.43 -10.76 -16.85
C LYS A 157 -1.37 -9.57 -17.07
N LYS A 158 -1.25 -8.46 -16.32
CA LYS A 158 -2.02 -7.22 -16.58
C LYS A 158 -1.58 -6.52 -17.88
N SER A 159 -0.29 -6.52 -18.20
CA SER A 159 0.26 -5.92 -19.43
C SER A 159 -0.29 -6.54 -20.73
N LYS A 160 -0.58 -7.85 -20.74
CA LYS A 160 -1.11 -8.54 -21.94
C LYS A 160 -2.60 -8.27 -22.25
N LYS A 161 -3.33 -7.51 -21.42
CA LYS A 161 -4.79 -7.28 -21.57
C LYS A 161 -5.19 -5.89 -22.04
N ARG A 162 -4.27 -4.98 -22.37
CA ARG A 162 -4.63 -3.67 -22.93
C ARG A 162 -4.09 -3.53 -24.36
N PRO A 163 -4.94 -3.53 -25.39
CA PRO A 163 -4.50 -3.14 -26.72
C PRO A 163 -4.11 -1.65 -26.67
N LEU A 164 -2.90 -1.36 -27.16
CA LEU A 164 -2.47 0.00 -27.44
C LEU A 164 -3.29 0.48 -28.63
N TYR A 165 -4.24 1.40 -28.42
CA TYR A 165 -4.82 2.14 -29.53
C TYR A 165 -3.87 3.28 -29.88
N LEU A 166 -3.56 3.37 -31.17
CA LEU A 166 -2.78 4.40 -31.87
C LEU A 166 -3.29 5.81 -31.57
#